data_AF-A0A4Y2MUG5-F1
#
_entry.id   AF-A0A4Y2MUG5-F1
#
_cell.length_a   1.000
_cell.length_b   1.000
_cell.length_c   1.000
_cell.angle_alpha   90.00
_cell.angle_beta   90.00
_cell.angle_gamma   90.00
#
_symmetry.space_group_name_H-M   'P 1'
#
loop_
_entity.id
_entity.type
_entity.pdbx_description
1 polymer ?
#
loop_
_entity_poly.entity_id
_entity_poly.type
_entity_poly.pdbx_seq_one_letter_code
_entity_poly.pdbx_strand_id
1 'polypeptide(L)'
;MEDFFIRNLEYLLTDLKPGVGAAFCVLENNIVSYEGSTELRDNNSIYQAELIAQFKAVEYSRVNYINEDITIFVDNKASILASINPKARNETARTIFTNLLEAQNIYLSWIKAHLNYFGNEQADYFAKQAIETSSNVSALMYPIPHLKRVLPKDLLTKWQNIWTDGDRGRSTYVIAPKVSFKSLHWNRKEILFFTNHRPFKIYFLHFKLAPSLFCSCGEIGYATSCIFTLSWDTKTPAIQLEDQWIKHVANNQLSRKKIKLIIKHIHEYEFLFKN
;
A
#
# COMPACT_ATOMS: atom_id res chain seq x y z
N MET A 1 -56.31 4.67 5.76
CA MET A 1 -55.52 5.57 4.89
C MET A 1 -54.37 4.70 4.46
N GLU A 2 -54.36 4.35 3.18
CA GLU A 2 -53.89 3.08 2.62
C GLU A 2 -52.48 2.68 3.06
N ASP A 3 -52.37 1.46 3.58
CA ASP A 3 -51.13 0.76 3.89
C ASP A 3 -50.40 0.47 2.57
N PHE A 4 -49.60 1.42 2.11
CA PHE A 4 -48.71 1.24 0.98
C PHE A 4 -47.62 0.26 1.36
N PHE A 5 -47.64 -0.91 0.72
CA PHE A 5 -46.70 -2.01 0.83
C PHE A 5 -45.24 -1.54 0.89
N ILE A 6 -44.72 -1.49 2.11
CA ILE A 6 -43.31 -1.24 2.42
C ILE A 6 -42.54 -2.53 2.08
N ARG A 7 -41.88 -2.57 0.92
CA ARG A 7 -40.90 -3.63 0.62
C ARG A 7 -39.66 -3.38 1.50
N ASN A 8 -39.59 -4.07 2.64
CA ASN A 8 -38.48 -3.92 3.58
C ASN A 8 -37.19 -4.47 2.98
N LEU A 9 -36.14 -3.65 3.00
CA LEU A 9 -34.75 -3.97 2.68
C LEU A 9 -33.99 -3.31 3.82
N GLU A 10 -33.53 -4.00 4.85
CA GLU A 10 -32.93 -3.38 6.05
C GLU A 10 -31.72 -4.24 6.50
N TYR A 11 -30.73 -3.76 7.29
CA TYR A 11 -29.29 -4.14 7.22
C TYR A 11 -28.60 -4.62 8.56
N LEU A 12 -27.49 -5.38 8.39
CA LEU A 12 -26.27 -5.73 9.21
C LEU A 12 -26.20 -6.35 10.66
N LEU A 13 -25.38 -7.44 10.80
CA LEU A 13 -24.18 -7.69 11.69
C LEU A 13 -23.94 -9.23 11.85
N THR A 14 -22.74 -9.84 12.00
CA THR A 14 -21.78 -9.81 13.12
C THR A 14 -20.39 -10.35 12.73
N ASP A 15 -19.35 -9.91 13.45
CA ASP A 15 -18.03 -10.53 13.56
C ASP A 15 -18.15 -11.94 14.17
N LEU A 16 -18.09 -12.97 13.33
CA LEU A 16 -17.64 -14.29 13.73
C LEU A 16 -16.39 -14.56 12.91
N LYS A 17 -15.24 -14.69 13.58
CA LYS A 17 -14.02 -15.09 12.89
C LYS A 17 -14.26 -16.42 12.16
N PRO A 18 -13.92 -16.54 10.86
CA PRO A 18 -13.42 -15.51 9.94
C PRO A 18 -14.38 -15.28 8.76
N GLY A 19 -15.01 -14.10 8.67
CA GLY A 19 -15.73 -13.70 7.46
C GLY A 19 -16.54 -12.42 7.60
N VAL A 20 -16.87 -11.79 6.47
CA VAL A 20 -17.81 -10.66 6.41
C VAL A 20 -18.89 -10.97 5.39
N GLY A 21 -20.15 -11.01 5.82
CA GLY A 21 -21.30 -11.24 4.93
C GLY A 21 -21.97 -9.94 4.49
N ALA A 22 -22.51 -9.94 3.28
CA ALA A 22 -23.41 -8.90 2.78
C ALA A 22 -24.68 -9.57 2.26
N ALA A 23 -25.84 -9.10 2.70
CA ALA A 23 -27.12 -9.64 2.23
C ALA A 23 -28.19 -8.57 2.13
N PHE A 24 -29.20 -8.87 1.32
CA PHE A 24 -30.42 -8.12 1.17
C PHE A 24 -31.59 -9.10 1.04
N CYS A 25 -32.77 -8.70 1.47
CA CYS A 25 -34.00 -9.46 1.26
C CYS A 25 -35.09 -8.55 0.73
N VAL A 26 -36.02 -9.10 -0.04
CA VAL A 26 -37.22 -8.43 -0.50
C VAL A 26 -38.39 -9.04 0.23
N LEU A 27 -39.25 -8.19 0.78
CA LEU A 27 -40.47 -8.63 1.44
C LEU A 27 -41.71 -8.34 0.60
N GLU A 28 -42.60 -9.32 0.53
CA GLU A 28 -43.95 -9.20 0.00
C GLU A 28 -44.92 -9.72 1.06
N ASN A 29 -45.88 -8.89 1.49
CA ASN A 29 -46.82 -9.23 2.57
C ASN A 29 -46.15 -9.68 3.88
N ASN A 30 -45.03 -9.04 4.28
CA ASN A 30 -44.19 -9.42 5.42
C ASN A 30 -43.57 -10.82 5.34
N ILE A 31 -43.50 -11.41 4.15
CA ILE A 31 -42.83 -12.69 3.90
C ILE A 31 -41.63 -12.42 2.98
N VAL A 32 -40.50 -13.07 3.24
CA VAL A 32 -39.33 -13.00 2.37
C VAL A 32 -39.67 -13.65 1.03
N SER A 33 -39.76 -12.85 -0.03
CA SER A 33 -40.03 -13.33 -1.40
C SER A 33 -38.74 -13.60 -2.17
N TYR A 34 -37.68 -12.85 -1.85
CA TYR A 34 -36.36 -13.03 -2.44
C TYR A 34 -35.27 -12.66 -1.44
N GLU A 35 -34.13 -13.34 -1.54
CA GLU A 35 -32.93 -13.03 -0.78
C GLU A 35 -31.71 -13.08 -1.71
N GLY A 36 -30.79 -12.15 -1.49
CA GLY A 36 -29.49 -12.16 -2.14
C GLY A 36 -28.40 -11.93 -1.12
N SER A 37 -27.48 -12.88 -1.00
CA SER A 37 -26.37 -12.81 -0.05
C SER A 37 -25.02 -13.10 -0.71
N THR A 38 -23.93 -12.76 -0.04
CA THR A 38 -22.56 -13.10 -0.44
C THR A 38 -21.62 -13.00 0.73
N GLU A 39 -20.66 -13.91 0.77
CA GLU A 39 -19.48 -13.78 1.61
C GLU A 39 -18.44 -12.86 0.95
N LEU A 40 -17.76 -12.09 1.79
CA LEU A 40 -16.61 -11.25 1.48
C LEU A 40 -15.39 -11.76 2.25
N ARG A 41 -14.20 -11.39 1.77
CA ARG A 41 -12.95 -11.80 2.41
C ARG A 41 -12.83 -11.21 3.81
N ASP A 42 -12.13 -11.90 4.71
CA ASP A 42 -11.84 -11.48 6.09
C ASP A 42 -11.26 -10.07 6.23
N ASN A 43 -10.60 -9.58 5.18
CA ASN A 43 -9.95 -8.27 5.17
C ASN A 43 -10.86 -7.14 4.66
N ASN A 44 -12.10 -7.44 4.25
CA ASN A 44 -13.09 -6.45 3.89
C ASN A 44 -13.68 -5.80 5.15
N SER A 45 -13.99 -4.51 5.07
CA SER A 45 -14.63 -3.80 6.18
C SER A 45 -16.14 -3.97 6.14
N ILE A 46 -16.80 -3.89 7.31
CA ILE A 46 -18.27 -3.83 7.42
C ILE A 46 -18.86 -2.82 6.43
N TYR A 47 -18.33 -1.59 6.38
CA TYR A 47 -18.76 -0.54 5.45
C TYR A 47 -18.78 -0.97 3.96
N GLN A 48 -17.84 -1.83 3.54
CA GLN A 48 -17.85 -2.34 2.17
C GLN A 48 -18.99 -3.34 1.95
N ALA A 49 -19.27 -4.16 2.96
CA ALA A 49 -20.35 -5.14 2.91
C ALA A 49 -21.72 -4.49 2.74
N GLU A 50 -21.97 -3.41 3.48
CA GLU A 50 -23.22 -2.64 3.36
C GLU A 50 -23.36 -2.01 1.98
N LEU A 51 -22.29 -1.43 1.44
CA LEU A 51 -22.31 -0.90 0.07
C LEU A 51 -22.56 -2.00 -0.97
N ILE A 52 -22.08 -3.23 -0.76
CA ILE A 52 -22.31 -4.34 -1.68
C ILE A 52 -23.74 -4.86 -1.56
N ALA A 53 -24.28 -4.99 -0.36
CA ALA A 53 -25.68 -5.33 -0.13
C ALA A 53 -26.59 -4.31 -0.80
N GLN A 54 -26.32 -3.03 -0.59
CA GLN A 54 -27.03 -1.92 -1.22
C GLN A 54 -26.94 -1.98 -2.75
N PHE A 55 -25.74 -2.18 -3.30
CA PHE A 55 -25.53 -2.31 -4.74
C PHE A 55 -26.34 -3.46 -5.33
N LYS A 56 -26.31 -4.64 -4.70
CA LYS A 56 -27.09 -5.80 -5.14
C LYS A 56 -28.59 -5.55 -5.06
N ALA A 57 -29.07 -4.91 -4.00
CA ALA A 57 -30.47 -4.55 -3.85
C ALA A 57 -30.92 -3.59 -4.97
N VAL A 58 -30.13 -2.55 -5.25
CA VAL A 58 -30.40 -1.61 -6.34
C VAL A 58 -30.41 -2.33 -7.69
N GLU A 59 -29.40 -3.15 -7.99
CA GLU A 59 -29.35 -3.93 -9.24
C GLU A 59 -30.56 -4.86 -9.39
N TYR A 60 -30.94 -5.56 -8.32
CA TYR A 60 -32.12 -6.41 -8.31
C TYR A 60 -33.39 -5.60 -8.56
N SER A 61 -33.57 -4.47 -7.87
CA SER A 61 -34.73 -3.61 -8.04
C SER A 61 -34.83 -3.03 -9.46
N ARG A 62 -33.71 -2.65 -10.07
CA ARG A 62 -33.67 -2.15 -11.45
C ARG A 62 -34.19 -3.16 -12.46
N VAL A 63 -33.91 -4.44 -12.25
CA VAL A 63 -34.30 -5.51 -13.18
C VAL A 63 -35.74 -5.94 -12.94
N ASN A 64 -36.18 -6.03 -11.69
CA ASN A 64 -37.47 -6.63 -11.33
C ASN A 64 -38.61 -5.62 -11.17
N TYR A 65 -38.30 -4.34 -10.92
CA TYR A 65 -39.28 -3.30 -10.60
C TYR A 65 -39.02 -2.05 -11.44
N ILE A 66 -39.33 -2.11 -12.74
CA ILE A 66 -39.05 -1.01 -13.69
C ILE A 66 -40.07 0.13 -13.57
N ASN A 67 -41.33 -0.18 -13.30
CA ASN A 67 -42.45 0.78 -13.29
C ASN A 67 -43.13 0.89 -11.92
N GLU A 68 -42.48 0.41 -10.87
CA GLU A 68 -42.98 0.47 -9.50
C GLU A 68 -42.04 1.32 -8.68
N ASP A 69 -42.59 2.24 -7.88
CA ASP A 69 -41.78 2.99 -6.93
C ASP A 69 -41.34 2.06 -5.80
N ILE A 70 -40.03 1.89 -5.64
CA ILE A 70 -39.41 1.02 -4.64
C ILE A 70 -38.62 1.86 -3.66
N THR A 71 -38.85 1.63 -2.37
CA THR A 71 -37.97 2.15 -1.32
C THR A 71 -37.09 1.03 -0.78
N ILE A 72 -35.78 1.21 -0.88
CA ILE A 72 -34.76 0.40 -0.24
C ILE A 72 -34.45 1.09 1.09
N PHE A 73 -34.82 0.47 2.20
CA PHE A 73 -34.46 0.98 3.51
C PHE A 73 -32.99 0.64 3.80
N VAL A 74 -32.32 1.36 4.68
CA VAL A 74 -30.89 1.18 4.96
C VAL A 74 -30.57 1.60 6.38
N ASP A 75 -29.92 0.73 7.15
CA ASP A 75 -29.61 1.05 8.55
C ASP A 75 -28.35 1.92 8.71
N ASN A 76 -27.43 1.86 7.74
CA ASN A 76 -26.19 2.60 7.75
C ASN A 76 -26.33 3.92 7.01
N LYS A 77 -26.43 5.00 7.79
CA LYS A 77 -26.52 6.35 7.24
C LYS A 77 -25.31 6.77 6.40
N ALA A 78 -24.11 6.28 6.72
CA ALA A 78 -22.89 6.60 5.98
C ALA A 78 -22.83 5.92 4.59
N SER A 79 -23.40 4.73 4.43
CA SER A 79 -23.51 4.07 3.13
C SER A 79 -24.48 4.83 2.22
N ILE A 80 -25.66 5.24 2.72
CA ILE A 80 -26.61 6.10 1.99
C ILE A 80 -25.93 7.40 1.53
N LEU A 81 -25.29 8.12 2.46
CA LEU A 81 -24.64 9.40 2.17
C LEU A 81 -23.53 9.27 1.11
N ALA A 82 -22.85 8.12 1.08
CA ALA A 82 -21.85 7.85 0.04
C ALA A 82 -22.51 7.53 -1.30
N SER A 83 -23.58 6.74 -1.30
CA SER A 83 -24.32 6.29 -2.49
C SER A 83 -25.10 7.40 -3.19
N ILE A 84 -25.48 8.48 -2.48
CA ILE A 84 -26.10 9.67 -3.08
C ILE A 84 -25.08 10.76 -3.47
N ASN A 85 -23.78 10.52 -3.25
CA ASN A 85 -22.73 11.51 -3.52
C ASN A 85 -22.01 11.20 -4.85
N PRO A 86 -22.17 12.02 -5.91
CA PRO A 86 -21.50 11.80 -7.19
C PRO A 86 -19.97 11.83 -7.11
N LYS A 87 -19.41 12.43 -6.05
CA LYS A 87 -17.96 12.55 -5.81
C LYS A 87 -17.45 11.57 -4.75
N ALA A 88 -18.19 10.51 -4.46
CA ALA A 88 -17.75 9.48 -3.53
C ALA A 88 -16.39 8.87 -3.96
N ARG A 89 -15.48 8.69 -3.00
CA ARG A 89 -14.16 8.08 -3.26
C ARG A 89 -14.27 6.57 -3.55
N ASN A 90 -15.31 5.92 -3.02
CA ASN A 90 -15.56 4.51 -3.20
C ASN A 90 -16.21 4.28 -4.58
N GLU A 91 -15.68 3.32 -5.35
CA GLU A 91 -16.20 2.99 -6.67
C GLU A 91 -17.61 2.39 -6.63
N THR A 92 -17.87 1.42 -5.76
CA THR A 92 -19.20 0.83 -5.56
C THR A 92 -20.24 1.89 -5.23
N ALA A 93 -19.92 2.84 -4.35
CA ALA A 93 -20.83 3.95 -4.03
C ALA A 93 -21.15 4.83 -5.25
N ARG A 94 -20.16 5.08 -6.13
CA ARG A 94 -20.39 5.81 -7.39
C ARG A 94 -21.24 5.01 -8.37
N THR A 95 -21.07 3.69 -8.44
CA THR A 95 -21.90 2.83 -9.28
C THR A 95 -23.35 2.80 -8.77
N ILE A 96 -23.56 2.76 -7.45
CA ILE A 96 -24.90 2.90 -6.87
C ILE A 96 -25.51 4.25 -7.25
N PHE A 97 -24.74 5.34 -7.14
CA PHE A 97 -25.20 6.67 -7.55
C PHE A 97 -25.66 6.69 -9.01
N THR A 98 -24.87 6.15 -9.94
CA THR A 98 -25.24 6.12 -11.37
C THR A 98 -26.48 5.27 -11.60
N ASN A 99 -26.59 4.13 -10.93
CA ASN A 99 -27.74 3.22 -11.02
C ASN A 99 -29.04 3.89 -10.55
N LEU A 100 -28.99 4.63 -9.44
CA LEU A 100 -30.14 5.39 -8.93
C LEU A 100 -30.52 6.56 -9.83
N LEU A 101 -29.54 7.17 -10.51
CA LEU A 101 -29.81 8.24 -11.48
C LEU A 101 -30.52 7.71 -12.74
N GLU A 102 -30.20 6.49 -13.16
CA GLU A 102 -30.87 5.79 -14.26
C GLU A 102 -32.26 5.27 -13.87
N ALA A 103 -32.43 4.76 -12.65
CA ALA A 103 -33.69 4.21 -12.14
C ALA A 103 -34.33 5.14 -11.11
N GLN A 104 -35.02 6.16 -11.62
CA GLN A 104 -35.62 7.24 -10.79
C GLN A 104 -36.77 6.78 -9.90
N ASN A 105 -37.28 5.57 -10.11
CA ASN A 105 -38.31 4.93 -9.30
C ASN A 105 -37.74 4.21 -8.06
N ILE A 106 -36.41 4.21 -7.86
CA ILE A 106 -35.76 3.56 -6.72
C ILE A 106 -35.25 4.62 -5.74
N TYR A 107 -35.72 4.52 -4.50
CA TYR A 107 -35.40 5.45 -3.42
C TYR A 107 -34.62 4.75 -2.31
N LEU A 108 -33.72 5.49 -1.67
CA LEU A 108 -33.01 5.03 -0.48
C LEU A 108 -33.59 5.75 0.74
N SER A 109 -33.97 5.01 1.78
CA SER A 109 -34.45 5.58 3.04
C SER A 109 -33.64 5.05 4.22
N TRP A 110 -33.41 5.88 5.23
CA TRP A 110 -32.68 5.45 6.44
C TRP A 110 -33.65 4.94 7.50
N ILE A 111 -33.27 3.84 8.14
CA ILE A 111 -33.98 3.26 9.28
C ILE A 111 -33.03 3.00 10.43
N LYS A 112 -33.58 2.93 11.64
CA LYS A 112 -32.76 2.74 12.83
C LYS A 112 -32.50 1.25 13.04
N ALA A 113 -31.23 0.88 13.14
CA ALA A 113 -30.82 -0.46 13.52
C ALA A 113 -31.40 -0.88 14.89
N HIS A 114 -31.62 -2.19 15.06
CA HIS A 114 -32.00 -2.83 16.33
C HIS A 114 -33.35 -2.38 16.93
N LEU A 115 -34.32 -2.03 16.09
CA LEU A 115 -35.72 -1.82 16.50
C LEU A 115 -36.63 -3.01 16.17
N ASN A 116 -36.06 -4.21 15.98
CA ASN A 116 -36.75 -5.44 15.61
C ASN A 116 -37.64 -5.31 14.36
N TYR A 117 -37.18 -4.57 13.37
CA TYR A 117 -37.82 -4.59 12.05
C TYR A 117 -37.56 -5.93 11.39
N PHE A 118 -38.62 -6.64 11.05
CA PHE A 118 -38.54 -8.01 10.54
C PHE A 118 -37.61 -8.12 9.31
N GLY A 119 -37.71 -7.21 8.34
CA GLY A 119 -36.83 -7.20 7.17
C GLY A 119 -35.35 -7.01 7.52
N ASN A 120 -35.06 -6.18 8.52
CA ASN A 120 -33.69 -5.95 8.99
C ASN A 120 -33.11 -7.24 9.59
N GLU A 121 -33.88 -7.87 10.47
CA GLU A 121 -33.48 -9.11 11.12
C GLU A 121 -33.29 -10.26 10.11
N GLN A 122 -34.12 -10.32 9.06
CA GLN A 122 -33.96 -11.31 7.99
C GLN A 122 -32.68 -11.07 7.18
N ALA A 123 -32.38 -9.84 6.77
CA ALA A 123 -31.14 -9.56 6.06
C ALA A 123 -29.90 -9.82 6.93
N ASP A 124 -29.96 -9.52 8.23
CA ASP A 124 -28.90 -9.85 9.20
C ASP A 124 -28.66 -11.35 9.26
N TYR A 125 -29.74 -12.10 9.35
CA TYR A 125 -29.71 -13.55 9.35
C TYR A 125 -29.09 -14.10 8.06
N PHE A 126 -29.48 -13.61 6.90
CA PHE A 126 -28.91 -14.04 5.62
C PHE A 126 -27.44 -13.64 5.45
N ALA A 127 -27.03 -12.49 5.98
CA ALA A 127 -25.62 -12.08 5.97
C ALA A 127 -24.77 -13.04 6.81
N LYS A 128 -25.25 -13.49 7.97
CA LYS A 128 -24.57 -14.49 8.81
C LYS A 128 -24.52 -15.85 8.11
N GLN A 129 -25.64 -16.31 7.58
CA GLN A 129 -25.73 -17.57 6.82
C GLN A 129 -24.76 -17.61 5.64
N ALA A 130 -24.57 -16.47 4.96
CA ALA A 130 -23.64 -16.37 3.84
C ALA A 130 -22.19 -16.68 4.25
N ILE A 131 -21.77 -16.29 5.46
CA ILE A 131 -20.43 -16.61 5.97
C ILE A 131 -20.27 -18.12 6.20
N GLU A 132 -21.32 -18.78 6.68
CA GLU A 132 -21.28 -20.21 7.02
C GLU A 132 -21.40 -21.13 5.79
N THR A 133 -22.11 -20.69 4.76
CA THR A 133 -22.54 -21.55 3.63
C THR A 133 -21.75 -21.31 2.34
N SER A 134 -21.10 -20.15 2.20
CA SER A 134 -20.45 -19.78 0.94
C SER A 134 -19.16 -20.57 0.72
N SER A 135 -19.04 -21.17 -0.47
CA SER A 135 -17.78 -21.72 -1.00
C SER A 135 -17.10 -20.77 -2.00
N ASN A 136 -17.79 -19.68 -2.38
CA ASN A 136 -17.35 -18.71 -3.38
C ASN A 136 -17.29 -17.31 -2.78
N VAL A 137 -16.12 -16.95 -2.25
CA VAL A 137 -15.85 -15.61 -1.72
C VAL A 137 -15.87 -14.59 -2.87
N SER A 138 -16.66 -13.52 -2.73
CA SER A 138 -16.70 -12.45 -3.72
C SER A 138 -15.30 -11.86 -3.94
N ALA A 139 -14.90 -11.74 -5.21
CA ALA A 139 -13.56 -11.33 -5.64
C ALA A 139 -13.31 -9.82 -5.49
N LEU A 140 -13.68 -9.22 -4.36
CA LEU A 140 -13.35 -7.83 -4.10
C LEU A 140 -11.87 -7.65 -3.83
N MET A 141 -11.32 -6.60 -4.45
CA MET A 141 -9.96 -6.15 -4.18
C MET A 141 -9.84 -5.70 -2.72
N TYR A 142 -8.66 -5.94 -2.14
CA TYR A 142 -8.35 -5.50 -0.78
C TYR A 142 -8.54 -3.98 -0.62
N PRO A 143 -9.07 -3.52 0.53
CA PRO A 143 -9.16 -2.09 0.80
C PRO A 143 -7.80 -1.40 0.66
N ILE A 144 -7.74 -0.21 0.06
CA ILE A 144 -6.50 0.58 -0.03
C ILE A 144 -5.84 0.78 1.35
N PRO A 145 -6.57 1.09 2.46
CA PRO A 145 -5.96 1.18 3.78
C PRO A 145 -5.31 -0.13 4.25
N HIS A 146 -5.93 -1.27 3.95
CA HIS A 146 -5.37 -2.59 4.25
C HIS A 146 -4.05 -2.78 3.49
N LEU A 147 -4.04 -2.52 2.18
CA LEU A 147 -2.84 -2.63 1.34
C LEU A 147 -1.72 -1.68 1.82
N LYS A 148 -2.05 -0.43 2.14
CA LYS A 148 -1.09 0.54 2.68
C LYS A 148 -0.46 0.11 4.01
N ARG A 149 -1.15 -0.73 4.78
CA ARG A 149 -0.64 -1.27 6.06
C ARG A 149 0.23 -2.52 5.87
N VAL A 150 -0.16 -3.40 4.95
CA VAL A 150 0.47 -4.72 4.77
C VAL A 150 1.66 -4.64 3.82
N LEU A 151 1.50 -4.01 2.65
CA LEU A 151 2.53 -4.00 1.61
C LEU A 151 3.88 -3.45 2.06
N PRO A 152 3.97 -2.32 2.81
CA PRO A 152 5.27 -1.82 3.24
C PRO A 152 6.02 -2.79 4.15
N LYS A 153 5.31 -3.57 4.98
CA LYS A 153 5.92 -4.57 5.87
C LYS A 153 6.48 -5.72 5.04
N ASP A 154 5.68 -6.26 4.14
CA ASP A 154 6.09 -7.38 3.28
C ASP A 154 7.26 -6.98 2.36
N LEU A 155 7.22 -5.77 1.81
CA LEU A 155 8.30 -5.21 1.00
C LEU A 155 9.59 -5.08 1.81
N LEU A 156 9.53 -4.53 3.04
CA LEU A 156 10.72 -4.42 3.90
C LEU A 156 11.28 -5.79 4.27
N THR A 157 10.43 -6.77 4.57
CA THR A 157 10.88 -8.14 4.87
C THR A 157 11.59 -8.76 3.67
N LYS A 158 10.97 -8.72 2.49
CA LYS A 158 11.59 -9.25 1.25
C LYS A 158 12.88 -8.52 0.92
N TRP A 159 12.89 -7.19 1.02
CA TRP A 159 14.08 -6.39 0.76
C TRP A 159 15.19 -6.68 1.77
N GLN A 160 14.87 -6.85 3.05
CA GLN A 160 15.84 -7.20 4.08
C GLN A 160 16.46 -8.57 3.80
N ASN A 161 15.68 -9.57 3.39
CA ASN A 161 16.20 -10.90 3.05
C ASN A 161 17.19 -10.81 1.88
N ILE A 162 16.83 -10.13 0.79
CA ILE A 162 17.72 -9.88 -0.35
C ILE A 162 18.98 -9.12 0.10
N TRP A 163 18.84 -8.16 1.01
CA TRP A 163 19.95 -7.36 1.48
C TRP A 163 20.91 -8.14 2.39
N THR A 164 20.39 -9.01 3.25
CA THR A 164 21.19 -9.87 4.12
C THR A 164 21.90 -10.95 3.32
N ASP A 165 21.19 -11.65 2.44
CA ASP A 165 21.69 -12.85 1.75
C ASP A 165 22.44 -12.54 0.45
N GLY A 166 22.26 -11.33 -0.10
CA GLY A 166 22.93 -10.90 -1.33
C GLY A 166 24.46 -10.81 -1.18
N ASP A 167 25.17 -10.97 -2.30
CA ASP A 167 26.63 -10.86 -2.38
C ASP A 167 27.11 -9.46 -2.81
N ARG A 168 26.22 -8.63 -3.35
CA ARG A 168 26.53 -7.25 -3.79
C ARG A 168 26.43 -6.24 -2.65
N GLY A 169 27.21 -5.16 -2.77
CA GLY A 169 27.15 -4.02 -1.85
C GLY A 169 27.56 -4.32 -0.41
N ARG A 170 28.38 -5.36 -0.16
CA ARG A 170 28.76 -5.79 1.19
C ARG A 170 29.43 -4.69 2.02
N SER A 171 30.26 -3.85 1.41
CA SER A 171 30.84 -2.68 2.09
C SER A 171 29.78 -1.70 2.62
N THR A 172 28.68 -1.52 1.89
CA THR A 172 27.54 -0.71 2.35
C THR A 172 26.70 -1.46 3.39
N TYR A 173 26.55 -2.78 3.27
CA TYR A 173 25.85 -3.60 4.27
C TYR A 173 26.49 -3.48 5.65
N VAL A 174 27.81 -3.42 5.72
CA VAL A 174 28.59 -3.26 6.96
C VAL A 174 28.17 -2.02 7.76
N ILE A 175 27.84 -0.92 7.09
CA ILE A 175 27.45 0.36 7.72
C ILE A 175 25.93 0.61 7.73
N ALA A 176 25.19 -0.08 6.88
CA ALA A 176 23.74 0.03 6.74
C ALA A 176 23.10 -1.37 6.60
N PRO A 177 23.16 -2.22 7.64
CA PRO A 177 22.71 -3.62 7.54
C PRO A 177 21.18 -3.75 7.53
N LYS A 178 20.45 -2.74 8.00
CA LYS A 178 18.99 -2.73 8.04
C LYS A 178 18.43 -1.86 6.91
N VAL A 179 17.55 -2.44 6.10
CA VAL A 179 16.82 -1.68 5.08
C VAL A 179 15.75 -0.81 5.72
N SER A 180 15.50 0.36 5.14
CA SER A 180 14.48 1.29 5.61
C SER A 180 14.02 2.18 4.48
N PHE A 181 12.76 2.64 4.56
CA PHE A 181 12.28 3.73 3.72
C PHE A 181 12.84 5.10 4.13
N LYS A 182 13.45 5.20 5.31
CA LYS A 182 14.10 6.42 5.78
C LYS A 182 15.54 6.47 5.26
N SER A 183 15.93 7.63 4.74
CA SER A 183 17.32 7.89 4.37
C SER A 183 18.22 7.90 5.61
N LEU A 184 19.47 7.47 5.46
CA LEU A 184 20.50 7.47 6.51
C LEU A 184 21.09 8.86 6.81
N HIS A 185 20.42 9.93 6.36
CA HIS A 185 20.89 11.32 6.45
C HIS A 185 22.31 11.51 5.89
N TRP A 186 22.63 10.75 4.84
CA TRP A 186 23.81 10.95 4.02
C TRP A 186 23.47 11.89 2.87
N ASN A 187 24.32 12.88 2.64
CA ASN A 187 24.21 13.70 1.46
C ASN A 187 24.78 12.96 0.23
N ARG A 188 24.57 13.52 -0.96
CA ARG A 188 25.02 12.91 -2.22
C ARG A 188 26.49 12.48 -2.22
N LYS A 189 27.39 13.30 -1.65
CA LYS A 189 28.84 13.03 -1.61
C LYS A 189 29.17 11.85 -0.69
N GLU A 190 28.50 11.77 0.45
CA GLU A 190 28.61 10.65 1.38
C GLU A 190 28.07 9.36 0.77
N ILE A 191 26.92 9.41 0.09
CA ILE A 191 26.35 8.26 -0.63
C ILE A 191 27.37 7.72 -1.63
N LEU A 192 27.89 8.57 -2.53
CA LEU A 192 28.88 8.16 -3.54
C LEU A 192 30.10 7.48 -2.91
N PHE A 193 30.56 7.98 -1.76
CA PHE A 193 31.71 7.41 -1.06
C PHE A 193 31.40 6.05 -0.42
N PHE A 194 30.29 5.96 0.32
CA PHE A 194 29.91 4.79 1.13
C PHE A 194 29.33 3.64 0.31
N THR A 195 28.77 3.93 -0.87
CA THR A 195 28.31 2.90 -1.81
C THR A 195 29.36 2.49 -2.83
N ASN A 196 30.62 2.95 -2.65
CA ASN A 196 31.71 2.75 -3.59
C ASN A 196 31.40 3.23 -5.04
N HIS A 197 30.42 4.12 -5.21
CA HIS A 197 30.14 4.83 -6.48
C HIS A 197 31.07 6.05 -6.65
N ARG A 198 32.33 5.89 -6.24
CA ARG A 198 33.29 6.98 -6.20
C ARG A 198 33.74 7.31 -7.63
N PRO A 199 34.03 8.58 -7.95
CA PRO A 199 34.62 8.99 -9.22
C PRO A 199 36.12 8.62 -9.30
N PHE A 200 36.42 7.33 -9.12
CA PHE A 200 37.77 6.77 -9.11
C PHE A 200 37.94 5.82 -10.29
N LYS A 201 39.16 5.75 -10.82
CA LYS A 201 39.52 4.89 -11.97
C LYS A 201 39.14 3.42 -11.78
N ILE A 202 39.21 2.89 -10.57
CA ILE A 202 38.78 1.51 -10.27
C ILE A 202 37.29 1.30 -10.49
N TYR A 203 36.46 2.25 -10.04
CA TYR A 203 35.03 2.19 -10.29
C TYR A 203 34.76 2.26 -11.80
N PHE A 204 35.38 3.20 -12.51
CA PHE A 204 35.21 3.30 -13.96
C PHE A 204 35.71 2.06 -14.71
N LEU A 205 36.81 1.43 -14.27
CA LEU A 205 37.32 0.18 -14.84
C LEU A 205 36.32 -0.97 -14.69
N HIS A 206 35.73 -1.13 -13.50
CA HIS A 206 34.70 -2.16 -13.26
C HIS A 206 33.49 -2.01 -14.21
N PHE A 207 33.13 -0.77 -14.56
CA PHE A 207 32.05 -0.48 -15.51
C PHE A 207 32.52 -0.33 -16.96
N LYS A 208 33.79 -0.64 -17.26
CA LYS A 208 34.39 -0.50 -18.61
C LYS A 208 34.30 0.93 -19.18
N LEU A 209 34.30 1.94 -18.30
CA LEU A 209 34.28 3.36 -18.64
C LEU A 209 35.69 3.98 -18.65
N ALA A 210 36.71 3.25 -18.20
CA ALA A 210 38.11 3.65 -18.26
C ALA A 210 39.01 2.48 -18.69
N PRO A 211 40.10 2.74 -19.42
CA PRO A 211 40.98 1.70 -19.95
C PRO A 211 42.01 1.17 -18.93
N SER A 212 42.21 1.86 -17.80
CA SER A 212 43.22 1.51 -16.80
C SER A 212 42.78 1.87 -15.37
N LEU A 213 43.42 1.22 -14.39
CA LEU A 213 43.26 1.53 -12.95
C LEU A 213 44.14 2.68 -12.45
N PHE A 214 45.04 3.20 -13.30
CA PHE A 214 46.02 4.23 -12.97
C PHE A 214 45.49 5.63 -13.21
N CYS A 215 45.66 6.51 -12.23
CA CYS A 215 45.41 7.95 -12.36
C CYS A 215 46.52 8.63 -13.17
N SER A 216 46.31 9.87 -13.62
CA SER A 216 47.33 10.66 -14.31
C SER A 216 48.59 10.91 -13.46
N CYS A 217 48.52 10.72 -12.14
CA CYS A 217 49.69 10.75 -11.26
C CYS A 217 50.51 9.44 -11.24
N GLY A 218 50.12 8.42 -12.01
CA GLY A 218 50.83 7.13 -12.05
C GLY A 218 50.43 6.13 -10.95
N GLU A 219 49.73 6.59 -9.91
CA GLU A 219 49.24 5.74 -8.82
C GLU A 219 47.89 5.09 -9.12
N ILE A 220 47.58 4.00 -8.41
CA ILE A 220 46.24 3.40 -8.43
C ILE A 220 45.24 4.44 -7.95
N GLY A 221 44.16 4.65 -8.70
CA GLY A 221 43.17 5.69 -8.42
C GLY A 221 42.26 5.41 -7.23
N TYR A 222 42.79 5.20 -6.01
CA TYR A 222 42.02 5.27 -4.76
C TYR A 222 42.12 6.66 -4.11
N ALA A 223 41.12 6.99 -3.28
CA ALA A 223 41.16 8.14 -2.37
C ALA A 223 42.39 8.13 -1.42
N THR A 224 42.95 6.95 -1.16
CA THR A 224 43.98 6.75 -0.13
C THR A 224 45.38 6.56 -0.70
N SER A 225 45.53 6.38 -2.02
CA SER A 225 46.82 6.16 -2.70
C SER A 225 47.16 7.21 -3.74
N CYS A 226 46.19 8.02 -4.18
CA CYS A 226 46.46 9.08 -5.15
C CYS A 226 47.12 10.29 -4.48
N ILE A 227 48.21 10.81 -5.04
CA ILE A 227 48.88 12.03 -4.54
C ILE A 227 47.93 13.24 -4.44
N PHE A 228 46.95 13.30 -5.34
CA PHE A 228 45.92 14.34 -5.35
C PHE A 228 44.86 14.16 -4.27
N THR A 229 44.86 13.07 -3.51
CA THR A 229 43.94 12.86 -2.37
C THR A 229 44.66 12.50 -1.06
N LEU A 230 45.99 12.38 -1.10
CA LEU A 230 46.88 11.99 0.00
C LEU A 230 46.81 12.97 1.19
N SER A 231 46.57 14.26 0.94
CA SER A 231 46.49 15.31 1.97
C SER A 231 45.27 15.18 2.91
N TRP A 232 44.30 14.31 2.60
CA TRP A 232 43.12 14.09 3.44
C TRP A 232 43.20 12.86 4.35
N ASP A 233 44.34 12.17 4.35
CA ASP A 233 44.87 11.36 5.46
C ASP A 233 43.91 10.29 6.03
N THR A 234 43.16 9.64 5.13
CA THR A 234 42.54 8.37 5.47
C THR A 234 43.53 7.27 5.11
N LYS A 235 44.35 6.85 6.07
CA LYS A 235 45.21 5.66 5.88
C LYS A 235 44.36 4.50 5.38
N THR A 236 44.77 3.87 4.29
CA THR A 236 44.15 2.63 3.83
C THR A 236 44.19 1.63 4.99
N PRO A 237 43.05 1.11 5.46
CA PRO A 237 43.07 0.12 6.52
C PRO A 237 43.74 -1.16 6.03
N ALA A 238 44.32 -1.93 6.94
CA ALA A 238 44.64 -3.32 6.63
C ALA A 238 43.36 -4.05 6.20
N ILE A 239 43.45 -4.99 5.26
CA ILE A 239 42.29 -5.73 4.71
C ILE A 239 41.41 -6.31 5.84
N GLN A 240 42.02 -6.83 6.90
CA GLN A 240 41.33 -7.41 8.05
C GLN A 240 40.52 -6.40 8.90
N LEU A 241 40.80 -5.10 8.74
CA LEU A 241 40.19 -4.01 9.50
C LEU A 241 39.27 -3.13 8.64
N GLU A 242 39.05 -3.47 7.37
CA GLU A 242 38.28 -2.65 6.44
C GLU A 242 36.86 -2.37 6.95
N ASP A 243 36.18 -3.40 7.47
CA ASP A 243 34.83 -3.30 8.01
C ASP A 243 34.75 -2.40 9.25
N GLN A 244 35.73 -2.51 10.15
CA GLN A 244 35.79 -1.68 11.35
C GLN A 244 36.09 -0.22 10.99
N TRP A 245 37.00 -0.02 10.04
CA TRP A 245 37.37 1.28 9.54
C TRP A 245 36.19 2.00 8.89
N ILE A 246 35.45 1.34 7.99
CA ILE A 246 34.32 1.98 7.29
C ILE A 246 33.19 2.32 8.25
N LYS A 247 32.93 1.49 9.27
CA LYS A 247 31.99 1.81 10.36
C LYS A 247 32.43 3.05 11.14
N HIS A 248 33.70 3.12 11.52
CA HIS A 248 34.23 4.27 12.24
C HIS A 248 34.11 5.56 11.42
N VAL A 249 34.47 5.50 10.14
CA VAL A 249 34.38 6.63 9.21
C VAL A 249 32.93 7.08 8.98
N ALA A 250 32.00 6.14 8.84
CA ALA A 250 30.57 6.44 8.66
C ALA A 250 29.92 7.06 9.90
N ASN A 251 30.38 6.70 11.10
CA ASN A 251 29.84 7.22 12.35
C ASN A 251 30.53 8.53 12.81
N ASN A 252 31.71 8.87 12.28
CA ASN A 252 32.46 10.05 12.69
C ASN A 252 32.14 11.27 11.81
N GLN A 253 31.59 12.33 12.40
CA GLN A 253 31.22 13.55 11.68
C GLN A 253 32.42 14.29 11.04
N LEU A 254 33.60 14.28 11.68
CA LEU A 254 34.80 14.91 11.12
C LEU A 254 35.28 14.13 9.88
N SER A 255 35.27 12.81 9.94
CA SER A 255 35.58 11.94 8.80
C SER A 255 34.59 12.17 7.65
N ARG A 256 33.30 12.27 7.96
CA ARG A 256 32.25 12.62 6.98
C ARG A 256 32.46 14.00 6.34
N LYS A 257 32.91 15.01 7.10
CA LYS A 257 33.28 16.33 6.56
C LYS A 257 34.49 16.22 5.62
N LYS A 258 35.53 15.47 5.98
CA LYS A 258 36.69 15.22 5.10
C LYS A 258 36.26 14.54 3.80
N ILE A 259 35.43 13.50 3.86
CA ILE A 259 34.87 12.83 2.66
C ILE A 259 34.17 13.81 1.73
N LYS A 260 33.33 14.71 2.28
CA LYS A 260 32.65 15.73 1.48
C LYS A 260 33.62 16.66 0.76
N LEU A 261 34.76 16.99 1.37
CA LEU A 261 35.81 17.80 0.76
C LEU A 261 36.55 17.02 -0.33
N ILE A 262 36.92 15.76 -0.08
CA ILE A 262 37.57 14.88 -1.06
C ILE A 262 36.70 14.73 -2.32
N ILE A 263 35.43 14.36 -2.15
CA ILE A 263 34.50 14.19 -3.28
C ILE A 263 34.26 15.51 -4.00
N LYS A 264 34.22 16.64 -3.28
CA LYS A 264 34.15 17.98 -3.90
C LYS A 264 35.36 18.23 -4.79
N HIS A 265 36.56 18.02 -4.26
CA HIS A 265 37.81 18.20 -4.96
C HIS A 265 37.89 17.33 -6.21
N ILE A 266 37.53 16.05 -6.12
CA ILE A 266 37.56 15.16 -7.30
C ILE A 266 36.59 15.62 -8.39
N HIS A 267 35.41 16.11 -8.03
CA HIS A 267 34.48 16.67 -9.02
C HIS A 267 34.97 17.99 -9.64
N GLU A 268 35.63 18.85 -8.85
CA GLU A 268 36.18 20.13 -9.36
C GLU A 268 37.39 19.91 -10.27
N TYR A 269 38.20 18.89 -10.00
CA TYR A 269 39.41 18.57 -10.75
C TYR A 269 39.29 17.26 -11.52
N GLU A 270 38.10 16.96 -12.03
CA GLU A 270 37.77 15.66 -12.64
C GLU A 270 38.72 15.26 -13.78
N PHE A 271 39.25 16.24 -14.52
CA PHE A 271 40.23 16.06 -15.59
C PHE A 271 41.54 15.39 -15.12
N LEU A 272 41.94 15.57 -13.85
CA LEU A 272 43.11 14.90 -13.26
C LEU A 272 42.88 13.41 -12.99
N PHE A 273 41.62 12.98 -12.92
CA PHE A 273 41.23 11.62 -12.55
C PHE A 273 40.72 10.80 -13.75
N LYS A 274 40.54 11.42 -14.93
CA LYS A 274 39.92 10.81 -16.12
C LYS A 274 40.88 10.39 -17.24
N ASN A 275 42.12 10.86 -17.32
CA ASN A 275 43.07 10.40 -18.35
C ASN A 275 43.59 9.01 -18.02
#